data_AF-A0A4J1W0S1-F1
#
_entry.id   AF-A0A4J1W0S1-F1
#
_cell.length_a   1.000
_cell.length_b   1.000
_cell.length_c   1.000
_cell.angle_alpha   90.00
_cell.angle_beta   90.00
_cell.angle_gamma   90.00
#
_symmetry.space_group_name_H-M   'P 1'
#
loop_
_entity.id
_entity.type
_entity.pdbx_description
1 polymer ?
#
loop_
_entity_poly.entity_id
_entity_poly.type
_entity_poly.pdbx_seq_one_letter_code
_entity_poly.pdbx_strand_id
1 'polypeptide(L)' 'MANRYDWKYVIFRYFNVAGAEMDASNGLRVKNPTHIIPNINKTALGQNDSLKIFGDDYDTRDGSCIRDYIYVLDLA' A
#
# COMPACT_ATOMS: atom_id res chain seq x y z
N MET A 1 6.09 27.45 19.32
CA MET A 1 4.72 27.75 19.78
C MET A 1 3.83 26.50 19.68
N ALA A 2 3.98 25.54 20.59
CA ALA A 2 3.18 24.30 20.58
C ALA A 2 2.41 24.05 21.89
N ASN A 3 2.31 25.06 22.78
CA ASN A 3 1.87 24.85 24.18
C ASN A 3 0.65 25.68 24.60
N ARG A 4 -0.21 26.05 23.64
CA ARG A 4 -1.37 26.95 23.90
C ARG A 4 -2.62 26.23 24.43
N TYR A 5 -2.72 24.91 24.28
CA TYR A 5 -3.98 24.16 24.49
C TYR A 5 -3.85 22.81 25.23
N ASP A 6 -2.69 22.48 25.81
CA ASP A 6 -2.43 21.22 26.54
C ASP A 6 -2.89 19.94 25.79
N TRP A 7 -2.68 19.90 24.47
CA TRP A 7 -3.03 18.75 23.64
C TRP A 7 -1.87 17.76 23.57
N LYS A 8 -2.19 16.48 23.77
CA LYS A 8 -1.29 15.36 23.46
C LYS A 8 -1.57 14.87 22.04
N TYR A 9 -0.53 14.73 21.23
CA TYR A 9 -0.64 14.26 19.85
C TYR A 9 0.54 13.35 19.49
N VAL A 10 0.32 12.49 18.50
CA VAL A 10 1.33 11.65 17.84
C VAL A 10 1.16 11.77 16.33
N ILE A 11 2.25 11.72 15.57
CA ILE A 11 2.25 11.75 14.12
C ILE A 11 2.90 10.46 13.62
N PHE A 12 2.12 9.63 12.93
CA PHE A 12 2.63 8.49 12.19
C PHE A 12 2.89 8.88 10.73
N ARG A 13 4.08 8.58 10.24
CA ARG A 13 4.46 8.75 8.83
C ARG A 13 4.66 7.36 8.22
N TYR A 14 3.62 6.83 7.61
CA TYR A 14 3.69 5.57 6.89
C TYR A 14 3.83 5.82 5.38
N PHE A 15 4.34 4.83 4.68
CA PHE A 15 4.48 4.84 3.23
C PHE A 15 3.34 4.04 2.59
N ASN A 16 3.59 2.78 2.23
CA ASN A 16 2.60 1.93 1.60
C ASN A 16 2.05 0.92 2.59
N VAL A 17 0.74 0.77 2.58
CA VAL A 17 0.02 -0.18 3.43
C VAL A 17 -0.61 -1.23 2.55
N ALA A 18 -0.48 -2.49 2.93
CA ALA A 18 -1.02 -3.62 2.19
C ALA A 18 -1.56 -4.70 3.14
N GLY A 19 -2.35 -5.62 2.58
CA GLY A 19 -2.96 -6.70 3.35
C GLY A 19 -4.47 -6.52 3.53
N ALA A 20 -5.02 -7.37 4.39
CA ALA A 20 -6.43 -7.49 4.72
C ALA A 20 -6.52 -8.11 6.14
N GLU A 21 -7.72 -8.31 6.67
CA GLU A 21 -7.90 -9.16 7.83
C GLU A 21 -7.48 -10.61 7.53
N MET A 22 -6.92 -11.31 8.52
CA MET A 22 -6.42 -12.69 8.34
C MET A 22 -7.53 -13.69 7.99
N ASP A 23 -8.76 -13.43 8.46
CA ASP A 23 -9.95 -14.22 8.15
C ASP A 23 -10.65 -13.78 6.85
N ALA A 24 -10.05 -12.83 6.12
CA ALA A 24 -10.58 -12.19 4.92
C ALA A 24 -11.94 -11.48 5.10
N SER A 25 -12.36 -11.20 6.34
CA SER A 25 -13.62 -10.51 6.64
C SER A 25 -13.64 -9.04 6.16
N ASN A 26 -12.47 -8.41 6.12
CA ASN A 26 -12.30 -7.03 5.68
C ASN A 26 -11.01 -6.83 4.89
N GLY A 27 -11.01 -5.91 3.93
CA GLY A 27 -9.86 -5.59 3.10
C GLY A 27 -10.15 -4.42 2.16
N LEU A 28 -9.12 -3.93 1.48
CA LEU A 28 -9.26 -2.79 0.59
C LEU A 28 -10.11 -3.14 -0.65
N ARG A 29 -11.27 -2.49 -0.77
CA ARG A 29 -12.18 -2.65 -1.92
C ARG A 29 -12.41 -1.31 -2.63
N VAL A 30 -11.71 -1.11 -3.74
CA VAL A 30 -11.81 0.11 -4.56
C VAL A 30 -12.04 -0.26 -6.02
N LYS A 31 -12.97 0.44 -6.71
CA LYS A 31 -13.32 0.15 -8.11
C LYS A 31 -12.14 0.34 -9.06
N ASN A 32 -11.35 1.40 -8.90
CA ASN A 32 -10.17 1.71 -9.72
C ASN A 32 -8.98 1.97 -8.80
N PRO A 33 -8.29 0.92 -8.32
CA PRO A 33 -7.19 1.10 -7.38
C PRO A 33 -5.99 1.74 -8.08
N THR A 34 -5.28 2.61 -7.37
CA THR A 34 -4.02 3.21 -7.81
C THR A 34 -2.80 2.47 -7.24
N HIS A 35 -2.97 1.74 -6.14
CA HIS A 35 -1.89 1.02 -5.46
C HIS A 35 -1.57 -0.31 -6.19
N ILE A 36 -0.32 -0.75 -6.11
CA ILE A 36 0.14 -1.96 -6.84
C ILE A 36 -0.52 -3.24 -6.33
N ILE A 37 -0.66 -3.44 -5.01
CA ILE A 37 -1.17 -4.70 -4.45
C ILE A 37 -2.62 -4.99 -4.88
N PRO A 38 -3.58 -4.04 -4.82
CA PRO A 38 -4.91 -4.29 -5.37
C PRO A 38 -4.93 -4.49 -6.89
N ASN A 39 -4.02 -3.85 -7.65
CA ASN A 39 -3.91 -4.08 -9.09
C ASN A 39 -3.34 -5.48 -9.41
N ILE A 40 -2.41 -5.99 -8.60
CA ILE A 40 -1.95 -7.38 -8.65
C ILE A 40 -3.14 -8.31 -8.43
N ASN A 41 -3.94 -8.09 -7.38
CA ASN A 41 -5.10 -8.92 -7.08
C ASN A 41 -6.11 -8.92 -8.24
N LYS A 42 -6.41 -7.75 -8.83
CA LYS A 42 -7.28 -7.66 -10.00
C LYS A 42 -6.76 -8.46 -11.19
N THR A 43 -5.47 -8.36 -11.47
CA THR A 43 -4.83 -9.12 -12.57
C THR A 43 -4.87 -10.62 -12.28
N ALA A 44 -4.54 -11.04 -11.06
CA ALA A 44 -4.60 -12.44 -10.64
C ALA A 44 -6.03 -13.03 -10.71
N LEU A 45 -7.05 -12.20 -10.50
CA LEU A 45 -8.47 -12.54 -10.65
C LEU A 45 -8.99 -12.42 -12.10
N GLY A 46 -8.13 -12.13 -13.07
CA GLY A 46 -8.50 -11.99 -14.49
C GLY A 46 -9.32 -10.73 -14.81
N GLN A 47 -9.35 -9.74 -13.91
CA GLN A 47 -10.08 -8.48 -14.12
C GLN A 47 -9.26 -7.47 -14.94
N ASN A 48 -7.95 -7.69 -15.04
CA ASN A 48 -7.03 -6.96 -15.92
C ASN A 48 -6.27 -7.98 -16.76
N ASP A 49 -6.04 -7.70 -18.04
CA ASP A 49 -5.29 -8.59 -18.95
C ASP A 49 -3.82 -8.78 -18.53
N SER A 50 -3.23 -7.74 -17.93
CA SER A 50 -1.86 -7.76 -17.45
C SER A 50 -1.64 -6.74 -16.33
N LEU A 51 -0.63 -7.03 -15.50
CA LEU A 51 -0.13 -6.09 -14.50
C LEU A 51 0.82 -5.12 -15.20
N LYS A 52 0.61 -3.81 -15.03
CA LYS A 52 1.54 -2.79 -15.51
C LYS A 52 2.59 -2.49 -14.45
N ILE A 53 3.86 -2.60 -14.83
CA ILE A 53 5.02 -2.19 -14.02
C ILE A 53 5.53 -0.87 -14.60
N PHE A 54 5.73 0.13 -13.73
CA PHE A 54 6.16 1.47 -14.15
C PHE A 54 7.66 1.65 -13.89
N GLY A 55 8.46 1.41 -14.94
CA GLY A 55 9.92 1.51 -14.95
C GLY A 55 10.61 0.18 -14.64
N ASP A 56 11.67 -0.06 -15.39
CA ASP A 56 12.48 -1.28 -15.43
C ASP A 56 13.99 -0.99 -15.55
N ASP A 57 14.39 0.26 -15.35
CA ASP A 57 15.75 0.79 -15.51
C ASP A 57 16.26 1.54 -14.26
N TYR A 58 15.62 1.33 -13.10
CA TYR A 58 16.12 1.87 -11.83
C TYR A 58 17.42 1.18 -11.41
N ASP A 59 18.23 1.86 -10.59
CA ASP A 59 19.43 1.29 -9.97
C ASP A 59 19.07 0.33 -8.81
N THR A 60 18.42 -0.77 -9.17
CA THR A 60 17.98 -1.85 -8.28
C THR A 60 18.29 -3.19 -8.94
N ARG A 61 18.28 -4.27 -8.16
CA ARG A 61 18.73 -5.60 -8.62
C ARG A 61 18.02 -6.09 -9.90
N ASP A 62 16.74 -5.77 -10.07
CA ASP A 62 15.91 -6.20 -11.20
C ASP A 62 15.39 -5.03 -12.05
N GLY A 63 15.91 -3.81 -11.83
CA GLY A 63 15.49 -2.60 -12.54
C GLY A 63 14.14 -2.02 -12.07
N SER A 64 13.41 -2.70 -11.20
CA SER A 64 12.10 -2.23 -10.72
C SER A 64 12.18 -1.34 -9.47
N CYS A 65 11.08 -0.65 -9.17
CA CYS A 65 10.97 0.21 -7.99
C CYS A 65 10.95 -0.57 -6.67
N ILE A 66 11.84 -0.23 -5.73
CA ILE A 66 11.77 -0.71 -4.33
C ILE A 66 10.85 0.21 -3.52
N ARG A 67 9.97 -0.37 -2.70
CA ARG A 67 9.03 0.35 -1.83
C ARG A 67 8.91 -0.36 -0.48
N ASP A 68 8.70 0.42 0.57
CA ASP A 68 8.41 -0.08 1.91
C ASP A 68 6.89 -0.34 2.05
N TYR A 69 6.55 -1.56 2.48
CA TYR A 69 5.18 -2.03 2.70
C TYR A 69 5.04 -2.53 4.14
N ILE A 70 4.09 -1.94 4.87
CA ILE A 70 3.66 -2.43 6.18
C ILE A 70 2.33 -3.18 6.04
N TYR A 71 2.18 -4.26 6.82
CA TYR A 71 0.91 -4.97 6.89
C TYR A 71 -0.15 -4.12 7.60
N VAL A 72 -1.37 -4.10 7.07
CA VAL A 72 -2.43 -3.21 7.56
C VAL A 72 -2.76 -3.41 9.04
N LEU A 73 -2.69 -4.65 9.55
CA LEU A 73 -2.95 -4.93 10.97
C LEU A 73 -1.80 -4.52 11.88
N ASP A 74 -0.57 -4.41 11.36
CA ASP A 74 0.57 -3.90 12.15
C ASP A 74 0.52 -2.37 12.27
N LEU A 75 -0.21 -1.69 11.37
CA LEU A 75 -0.40 -0.24 11.39
C LEU A 75 -1.63 0.21 12.19
N ALA A 76 -2.65 -0.65 12.31
CA ALA A 76 -3.97 -0.31 12.84
C ALA A 76 -4.01 -0.07 14.36
#